data_AF-A0A7V7C032-F1
#
_entry.id   AF-A0A7V7C032-F1
#
_cell.length_a   1.000
_cell.length_b   1.000
_cell.length_c   1.000
_cell.angle_alpha   90.00
_cell.angle_beta   90.00
_cell.angle_gamma   90.00
#
_symmetry.space_group_name_H-M   'P 1'
#
loop_
_entity.id
_entity.type
_entity.pdbx_description
1 polymer ?
#
loop_
_entity_poly.entity_id
_entity_poly.type
_entity_poly.pdbx_seq_one_letter_code
_entity_poly.pdbx_strand_id
1 'polypeptide(L)'
;MNPRFVPDLAAENDFDVMPSIPEAAMVTATYAPDFERCRLLCETMDRYVTGAPRHYLLVEHGDVALFRQLETARRIVIDERDLLPSWLHAFRDPTSLFRRRIWLSTRTAPLRGWHVQQLRRIAIAAHVPEDVLVYCDSDVVFVRPFDCGVFSRDGKVRLFRHANVNDTSLDSDQMAWSRNAGRVLGIASPEVTAHEYITTLIAWRRRTVLGMCRRMEDVSGEHWVAALGKRRRFSECMTYGRYVDEVLGGAGHFHGTEEFCRVRWWGEPMTDDELRAFIAELTPEQVAIGMQSFIGTDILRVRRILASI
;
A
#
# COMPACT_ATOMS: atom_id res chain seq x y z
N MET A 1 -17.37 -2.82 -16.49
CA MET A 1 -16.38 -1.73 -16.47
C MET A 1 -17.00 -0.54 -15.75
N ASN A 2 -16.35 0.00 -14.73
CA ASN A 2 -16.80 1.23 -14.07
C ASN A 2 -16.47 2.42 -15.00
N PRO A 3 -17.40 3.32 -15.36
CA PRO A 3 -17.09 4.45 -16.25
C PRO A 3 -16.11 5.48 -15.64
N ARG A 4 -15.77 5.34 -14.35
CA ARG A 4 -14.71 6.10 -13.66
C ARG A 4 -13.34 5.42 -13.73
N PHE A 5 -13.22 4.32 -14.48
CA PHE A 5 -12.01 3.50 -14.64
C PHE A 5 -11.61 3.53 -16.12
N VAL A 6 -10.57 4.29 -16.43
CA VAL A 6 -10.04 4.43 -17.79
C VAL A 6 -8.70 3.70 -17.84
N PRO A 7 -8.60 2.55 -18.56
CA PRO A 7 -7.32 1.92 -18.80
C PRO A 7 -6.44 2.86 -19.64
N ASP A 8 -5.28 3.22 -19.10
CA ASP A 8 -4.34 4.10 -19.79
C ASP A 8 -3.53 3.30 -20.83
N LEU A 9 -4.06 3.25 -22.06
CA LEU A 9 -3.47 2.50 -23.18
C LEU A 9 -2.43 3.33 -23.97
N ALA A 10 -2.09 4.54 -23.54
CA ALA A 10 -1.28 5.48 -24.30
C ALA A 10 -0.10 6.07 -23.50
N ALA A 11 0.70 5.21 -22.87
CA ALA A 11 1.98 5.59 -22.27
C ALA A 11 3.13 5.69 -23.31
N GLU A 12 2.88 6.27 -24.49
CA GLU A 12 3.91 6.58 -25.49
C GLU A 12 3.86 8.07 -25.88
N ASN A 13 4.99 8.74 -25.63
CA ASN A 13 5.33 10.10 -26.04
C ASN A 13 4.41 11.23 -25.53
N ASP A 14 4.76 11.77 -24.36
CA ASP A 14 4.51 13.18 -24.08
C ASP A 14 5.75 13.82 -23.45
N PHE A 15 6.44 14.66 -24.23
CA PHE A 15 7.72 15.29 -23.89
C PHE A 15 7.65 16.83 -23.92
N ASP A 16 6.46 17.43 -23.87
CA ASP A 16 6.34 18.89 -23.78
C ASP A 16 5.03 19.39 -23.09
N VAL A 17 4.88 19.05 -21.80
CA VAL A 17 3.85 19.66 -20.94
C VAL A 17 4.53 20.28 -19.71
N MET A 18 4.24 21.56 -19.44
CA MET A 18 4.72 22.25 -18.25
C MET A 18 4.32 21.47 -16.98
N PRO A 19 5.17 21.37 -15.95
CA PRO A 19 4.89 20.53 -14.80
C PRO A 19 3.67 21.04 -14.03
N SER A 20 2.53 20.37 -14.24
CA SER A 20 1.41 20.41 -13.30
C SER A 20 1.89 19.96 -11.92
N ILE A 21 1.27 20.49 -10.88
CA ILE A 21 1.49 19.99 -9.51
C ILE A 21 1.08 18.50 -9.53
N PRO A 22 1.97 17.55 -9.13
CA PRO A 22 1.66 16.13 -9.20
C PRO A 22 0.40 15.81 -8.40
N GLU A 23 -0.64 15.31 -9.07
CA GLU A 23 -1.90 14.97 -8.43
C GLU A 23 -1.73 13.68 -7.61
N ALA A 24 -2.26 13.67 -6.39
CA ALA A 24 -2.16 12.52 -5.50
C ALA A 24 -3.51 11.81 -5.34
N ALA A 25 -3.48 10.49 -5.20
CA ALA A 25 -4.64 9.69 -4.80
C ALA A 25 -4.33 8.88 -3.56
N MET A 26 -5.30 8.82 -2.64
CA MET A 26 -5.26 7.87 -1.52
C MET A 26 -5.61 6.47 -2.03
N VAL A 27 -4.94 5.43 -1.52
CA VAL A 27 -5.15 4.03 -1.91
C VAL A 27 -5.19 3.15 -0.67
N THR A 28 -6.23 2.33 -0.53
CA THR A 28 -6.37 1.37 0.57
C THR A 28 -6.76 0.01 0.02
N ALA A 29 -5.88 -0.99 0.17
CA ALA A 29 -6.24 -2.38 -0.08
C ALA A 29 -6.89 -2.96 1.19
N THR A 30 -8.05 -3.61 1.06
CA THR A 30 -8.81 -4.08 2.22
C THR A 30 -9.68 -5.31 1.87
N TYR A 31 -10.43 -5.81 2.86
CA TYR A 31 -11.21 -7.05 2.81
C TYR A 31 -12.30 -7.05 3.91
N ALA A 32 -13.36 -7.84 3.75
CA ALA A 32 -14.59 -7.73 4.57
C ALA A 32 -14.40 -7.73 6.11
N PRO A 33 -13.52 -8.57 6.71
CA PRO A 33 -13.20 -8.51 8.15
C PRO A 33 -12.68 -7.16 8.67
N ASP A 34 -12.11 -6.31 7.81
CA ASP A 34 -11.65 -4.96 8.17
C ASP A 34 -12.62 -3.85 7.70
N PHE A 35 -13.84 -4.19 7.25
CA PHE A 35 -14.82 -3.21 6.78
C PHE A 35 -15.08 -2.06 7.77
N GLU A 36 -15.28 -2.36 9.04
CA GLU A 36 -15.52 -1.32 10.06
C GLU A 36 -14.27 -0.46 10.36
N ARG A 37 -13.06 -1.02 10.20
CA ARG A 37 -11.81 -0.26 10.29
C ARG A 37 -11.67 0.68 9.09
N CYS A 38 -11.84 0.13 7.88
CA CYS A 38 -11.84 0.90 6.65
C CYS A 38 -12.91 2.01 6.66
N ARG A 39 -14.08 1.76 7.25
CA ARG A 39 -15.13 2.78 7.42
C ARG A 39 -14.68 3.93 8.33
N LEU A 40 -13.98 3.66 9.43
CA LEU A 40 -13.44 4.70 10.31
C LEU A 40 -12.25 5.44 9.65
N LEU A 41 -11.39 4.74 8.92
CA LEU A 41 -10.36 5.34 8.06
C LEU A 41 -11.01 6.33 7.09
N CYS A 42 -12.05 5.90 6.38
CA CYS A 42 -12.77 6.73 5.42
C CYS A 42 -13.39 7.99 6.06
N GLU A 43 -14.07 7.85 7.20
CA GLU A 43 -14.68 8.97 7.93
C GLU A 43 -13.63 9.99 8.42
N THR A 44 -12.47 9.51 8.90
CA THR A 44 -11.39 10.40 9.36
C THR A 44 -10.56 10.99 8.22
N MET A 45 -10.37 10.25 7.12
CA MET A 45 -9.75 10.74 5.89
C MET A 45 -10.58 11.86 5.27
N ASP A 46 -11.90 11.72 5.13
CA ASP A 46 -12.77 12.78 4.61
C ASP A 46 -12.78 14.05 5.47
N ARG A 47 -12.47 13.93 6.77
CA ARG A 47 -12.40 15.06 7.72
C ARG A 47 -11.03 15.75 7.74
N TYR A 48 -9.94 15.00 7.61
CA TYR A 48 -8.59 15.49 7.89
C TYR A 48 -7.65 15.55 6.68
N VAL A 49 -7.91 14.80 5.60
CA VAL A 49 -6.98 14.68 4.48
C VAL A 49 -7.32 15.64 3.33
N THR A 50 -6.30 16.38 2.89
CA THR A 50 -6.33 17.29 1.73
C THR A 50 -5.20 16.93 0.74
N GLY A 51 -5.17 17.58 -0.42
CA GLY A 51 -4.16 17.31 -1.46
C GLY A 51 -4.36 16.02 -2.26
N ALA A 52 -5.38 15.20 -1.95
CA ALA A 52 -5.73 13.99 -2.70
C ALA A 52 -7.23 13.93 -3.05
N PRO A 53 -7.66 14.30 -4.27
CA PRO A 53 -9.08 14.36 -4.64
C PRO A 53 -9.73 12.98 -4.87
N ARG A 54 -8.96 11.89 -4.95
CA ARG A 54 -9.45 10.51 -5.07
C ARG A 54 -9.01 9.62 -3.91
N HIS A 55 -9.89 8.69 -3.54
CA HIS A 55 -9.57 7.57 -2.65
C HIS A 55 -10.05 6.25 -3.25
N TYR A 56 -9.12 5.33 -3.50
CA TYR A 56 -9.36 4.04 -4.14
C TYR A 56 -9.35 2.90 -3.11
N LEU A 57 -10.47 2.19 -2.99
CA LEU A 57 -10.62 1.00 -2.14
C LEU A 57 -10.46 -0.27 -2.99
N LEU A 58 -9.37 -1.03 -2.78
CA LEU A 58 -9.01 -2.19 -3.61
C LEU A 58 -9.39 -3.51 -2.93
N VAL A 59 -10.47 -4.16 -3.40
CA VAL A 59 -11.14 -5.24 -2.65
C VAL A 59 -11.29 -6.54 -3.44
N GLU A 60 -11.48 -7.66 -2.73
CA GLU A 60 -11.80 -8.94 -3.36
C GLU A 60 -13.18 -8.88 -4.01
N HIS A 61 -13.40 -9.60 -5.12
CA HIS A 61 -14.67 -9.52 -5.85
C HIS A 61 -15.92 -9.75 -4.96
N GLY A 62 -15.89 -10.78 -4.12
CA GLY A 62 -16.97 -11.10 -3.18
C GLY A 62 -17.22 -10.04 -2.12
N ASP A 63 -16.26 -9.16 -1.86
CA ASP A 63 -16.36 -8.06 -0.89
C ASP A 63 -16.86 -6.75 -1.55
N VAL A 64 -16.84 -6.62 -2.89
CA VAL A 64 -17.22 -5.39 -3.61
C VAL A 64 -18.59 -4.85 -3.20
N ALA A 65 -19.60 -5.73 -3.07
CA ALA A 65 -20.95 -5.32 -2.69
C ALA A 65 -21.01 -4.70 -1.28
N LEU A 66 -20.20 -5.21 -0.34
CA LEU A 66 -20.08 -4.67 1.00
C LEU A 66 -19.37 -3.31 0.98
N PHE A 67 -18.27 -3.19 0.22
CA PHE A 67 -17.49 -1.94 0.20
C PHE A 67 -18.13 -0.81 -0.61
N ARG A 68 -19.03 -1.09 -1.56
CA ARG A 68 -19.78 -0.04 -2.30
C ARG A 68 -20.62 0.89 -1.41
N GLN A 69 -20.97 0.44 -0.21
CA GLN A 69 -21.56 1.28 0.85
C GLN A 69 -20.68 2.48 1.24
N LEU A 70 -19.37 2.39 0.96
CA LEU A 70 -18.36 3.41 1.22
C LEU A 70 -18.01 4.23 -0.04
N GLU A 71 -18.74 4.15 -1.14
CA GLU A 71 -18.49 5.04 -2.29
C GLU A 71 -18.99 6.46 -2.04
N THR A 72 -18.28 7.44 -2.60
CA THR A 72 -18.68 8.87 -2.60
C THR A 72 -18.40 9.50 -3.97
N ALA A 73 -18.48 10.83 -4.08
CA ALA A 73 -18.01 11.54 -5.27
C ALA A 73 -16.48 11.43 -5.46
N ARG A 74 -15.73 11.23 -4.37
CA ARG A 74 -14.26 11.14 -4.33
C ARG A 74 -13.75 9.71 -4.10
N ARG A 75 -14.52 8.88 -3.39
CA ARG A 75 -14.14 7.51 -3.00
C ARG A 75 -14.75 6.48 -3.95
N ILE A 76 -13.92 5.61 -4.51
CA ILE A 76 -14.27 4.64 -5.56
C ILE A 76 -13.84 3.24 -5.12
N VAL A 77 -14.73 2.26 -5.25
CA VAL A 77 -14.43 0.85 -4.97
C VAL A 77 -14.02 0.15 -6.27
N ILE A 78 -12.87 -0.53 -6.23
CA ILE A 78 -12.31 -1.26 -7.36
C ILE A 78 -12.28 -2.75 -7.05
N ASP A 79 -12.89 -3.52 -7.94
CA ASP A 79 -12.88 -4.98 -7.94
C ASP A 79 -11.49 -5.48 -8.35
N GLU A 80 -10.90 -6.40 -7.59
CA GLU A 80 -9.57 -6.94 -7.93
C GLU A 80 -9.49 -7.55 -9.33
N ARG A 81 -10.61 -7.97 -9.93
CA ARG A 81 -10.64 -8.53 -11.29
C ARG A 81 -10.46 -7.49 -12.39
N ASP A 82 -10.65 -6.21 -12.08
CA ASP A 82 -10.31 -5.10 -12.97
C ASP A 82 -8.80 -4.74 -12.87
N LEU A 83 -8.09 -5.21 -11.82
CA LEU A 83 -6.68 -4.91 -11.54
C LEU A 83 -5.71 -6.07 -11.79
N LEU A 84 -6.13 -7.28 -11.45
CA LEU A 84 -5.26 -8.46 -11.41
C LEU A 84 -5.47 -9.33 -12.65
N PRO A 85 -4.44 -10.05 -13.13
CA PRO A 85 -4.56 -10.87 -14.31
C PRO A 85 -5.64 -11.95 -14.18
N SER A 86 -6.39 -12.15 -15.26
CA SER A 86 -7.54 -13.08 -15.33
C SER A 86 -7.24 -14.56 -15.10
N TRP A 87 -5.98 -14.92 -14.82
CA TRP A 87 -5.50 -16.26 -14.49
C TRP A 87 -5.19 -16.47 -12.99
N LEU A 88 -5.44 -15.46 -12.16
CA LEU A 88 -5.30 -15.50 -10.69
C LEU A 88 -6.67 -15.34 -10.05
N HIS A 89 -7.19 -16.40 -9.39
CA HIS A 89 -8.57 -16.42 -8.89
C HIS A 89 -8.66 -16.69 -7.39
N ALA A 90 -9.58 -15.99 -6.71
CA ALA A 90 -9.92 -16.20 -5.32
C ALA A 90 -10.81 -17.45 -5.11
N PHE A 91 -10.43 -18.32 -4.18
CA PHE A 91 -11.21 -19.47 -3.73
C PHE A 91 -11.39 -19.43 -2.21
N ARG A 92 -12.43 -20.11 -1.69
CA ARG A 92 -12.52 -20.41 -0.26
C ARG A 92 -11.59 -21.57 0.06
N ASP A 93 -10.71 -21.41 1.04
CA ASP A 93 -9.68 -22.39 1.36
C ASP A 93 -10.24 -23.54 2.23
N PRO A 94 -10.32 -24.79 1.73
CA PRO A 94 -10.82 -25.91 2.50
C PRO A 94 -9.97 -26.19 3.75
N THR A 95 -8.66 -25.93 3.71
CA THR A 95 -7.75 -26.13 4.86
C THR A 95 -8.01 -25.14 6.00
N SER A 96 -8.82 -24.10 5.75
CA SER A 96 -9.28 -23.11 6.74
C SER A 96 -10.72 -23.32 7.21
N LEU A 97 -11.31 -24.50 6.95
CA LEU A 97 -12.76 -24.73 7.06
C LEU A 97 -13.58 -23.71 6.26
N PHE A 98 -13.07 -23.33 5.08
CA PHE A 98 -13.63 -22.33 4.16
C PHE A 98 -13.76 -20.90 4.75
N ARG A 99 -13.15 -20.62 5.90
CA ARG A 99 -13.19 -19.30 6.58
C ARG A 99 -12.25 -18.26 5.99
N ARG A 100 -11.21 -18.68 5.26
CA ARG A 100 -10.20 -17.80 4.64
C ARG A 100 -10.20 -17.94 3.12
N ARG A 101 -9.70 -16.92 2.44
CA ARG A 101 -9.44 -16.94 1.00
C ARG A 101 -8.04 -17.49 0.67
N ILE A 102 -7.92 -18.13 -0.48
CA ILE A 102 -6.66 -18.50 -1.13
C ILE A 102 -6.76 -18.16 -2.61
N TRP A 103 -5.71 -17.57 -3.19
CA TRP A 103 -5.68 -17.29 -4.62
C TRP A 103 -4.82 -18.33 -5.32
N LEU A 104 -5.37 -18.92 -6.38
CA LEU A 104 -4.73 -19.98 -7.14
C LEU A 104 -4.48 -19.53 -8.57
N SER A 105 -3.35 -20.00 -9.11
CA SER A 105 -2.92 -19.83 -10.49
C SER A 105 -1.95 -20.96 -10.84
N THR A 106 -1.78 -21.26 -12.13
CA THR A 106 -0.68 -22.09 -12.63
C THR A 106 0.65 -21.35 -12.72
N ARG A 107 0.66 -20.02 -12.50
CA ARG A 107 1.82 -19.13 -12.69
C ARG A 107 2.44 -18.57 -11.41
N THR A 108 1.78 -18.77 -10.26
CA THR A 108 2.26 -18.29 -8.94
C THR A 108 2.24 -19.43 -7.93
N ALA A 109 2.94 -19.26 -6.81
CA ALA A 109 2.60 -20.03 -5.62
C ALA A 109 1.14 -19.73 -5.21
N PRO A 110 0.44 -20.62 -4.48
CA PRO A 110 -0.88 -20.31 -3.94
C PRO A 110 -0.78 -19.14 -2.95
N LEU A 111 -1.48 -18.02 -3.19
CA LEU A 111 -1.33 -16.78 -2.42
C LEU A 111 -2.40 -16.64 -1.33
N ARG A 112 -2.09 -15.86 -0.28
CA ARG A 112 -3.04 -15.48 0.79
C ARG A 112 -3.46 -14.02 0.65
N GLY A 113 -4.56 -13.62 1.29
CA GLY A 113 -5.15 -12.27 1.15
C GLY A 113 -4.14 -11.12 1.28
N TRP A 114 -3.24 -11.17 2.27
CA TRP A 114 -2.20 -10.15 2.43
C TRP A 114 -1.25 -10.05 1.23
N HIS A 115 -0.84 -11.18 0.62
CA HIS A 115 0.00 -11.16 -0.60
C HIS A 115 -0.74 -10.48 -1.76
N VAL A 116 -2.05 -10.72 -1.86
CA VAL A 116 -2.86 -10.19 -2.97
C VAL A 116 -3.22 -8.72 -2.76
N GLN A 117 -3.37 -8.26 -1.51
CA GLN A 117 -3.43 -6.83 -1.20
C GLN A 117 -2.18 -6.10 -1.69
N GLN A 118 -0.98 -6.65 -1.46
CA GLN A 118 0.27 -6.11 -2.02
C GLN A 118 0.24 -6.03 -3.56
N LEU A 119 -0.23 -7.10 -4.23
CA LEU A 119 -0.38 -7.09 -5.70
C LEU A 119 -1.37 -6.02 -6.17
N ARG A 120 -2.53 -5.84 -5.52
CA ARG A 120 -3.49 -4.79 -5.87
C ARG A 120 -2.87 -3.39 -5.71
N ARG A 121 -2.08 -3.16 -4.64
CA ARG A 121 -1.35 -1.91 -4.41
C ARG A 121 -0.38 -1.58 -5.55
N ILE A 122 0.28 -2.58 -6.14
CA ILE A 122 1.14 -2.37 -7.33
C ILE A 122 0.28 -2.14 -8.58
N ALA A 123 -0.72 -3.00 -8.81
CA ALA A 123 -1.50 -3.03 -10.05
C ALA A 123 -2.24 -1.72 -10.35
N ILE A 124 -2.80 -1.06 -9.33
CA ILE A 124 -3.60 0.17 -9.46
C ILE A 124 -2.91 1.28 -10.28
N ALA A 125 -1.57 1.35 -10.31
CA ALA A 125 -0.81 2.34 -11.07
C ALA A 125 -1.06 2.30 -12.60
N ALA A 126 -1.53 1.16 -13.13
CA ALA A 126 -1.90 1.00 -14.55
C ALA A 126 -3.34 1.47 -14.88
N HIS A 127 -4.12 1.89 -13.87
CA HIS A 127 -5.57 2.06 -13.98
C HIS A 127 -6.11 3.39 -13.47
N VAL A 128 -5.24 4.27 -12.97
CA VAL A 128 -5.60 5.59 -12.43
C VAL A 128 -4.63 6.65 -12.98
N PRO A 129 -5.08 7.90 -13.20
CA PRO A 129 -4.25 8.93 -13.81
C PRO A 129 -3.17 9.52 -12.88
N GLU A 130 -3.42 9.57 -11.57
CA GLU A 130 -2.67 10.37 -10.60
C GLU A 130 -1.18 10.01 -10.51
N ASP A 131 -0.32 11.03 -10.44
CA ASP A 131 1.15 10.89 -10.38
C ASP A 131 1.65 10.20 -9.10
N VAL A 132 0.94 10.40 -7.99
CA VAL A 132 1.37 10.01 -6.64
C VAL A 132 0.30 9.16 -5.96
N LEU A 133 0.63 7.91 -5.67
CA LEU A 133 -0.26 6.95 -5.02
C LEU A 133 0.12 6.85 -3.54
N VAL A 134 -0.73 7.39 -2.66
CA VAL A 134 -0.52 7.42 -1.20
C VAL A 134 -1.27 6.25 -0.57
N TYR A 135 -0.52 5.21 -0.20
CA TYR A 135 -1.06 3.99 0.39
C TYR A 135 -1.26 4.13 1.89
N CYS A 136 -2.45 3.78 2.35
CA CYS A 136 -2.84 3.84 3.76
C CYS A 136 -3.64 2.57 4.11
N ASP A 137 -3.22 1.86 5.15
CA ASP A 137 -3.80 0.57 5.55
C ASP A 137 -5.19 0.76 6.20
N SER A 138 -6.07 -0.23 6.09
CA SER A 138 -7.47 -0.08 6.54
C SER A 138 -7.67 0.06 8.05
N ASP A 139 -6.62 -0.12 8.86
CA ASP A 139 -6.60 0.03 10.32
C ASP A 139 -5.91 1.31 10.82
N VAL A 140 -5.59 2.22 9.89
CA VAL A 140 -5.15 3.59 10.19
C VAL A 140 -6.35 4.50 10.46
N VAL A 141 -6.18 5.44 11.39
CA VAL A 141 -7.18 6.47 11.71
C VAL A 141 -6.50 7.83 11.81
N PHE A 142 -6.97 8.81 11.03
CA PHE A 142 -6.46 10.18 11.09
C PHE A 142 -7.02 10.92 12.30
N VAL A 143 -6.16 11.64 13.01
CA VAL A 143 -6.50 12.40 14.23
C VAL A 143 -6.04 13.86 14.19
N ARG A 144 -5.30 14.26 13.16
CA ARG A 144 -4.90 15.65 12.87
C ARG A 144 -4.99 15.92 11.36
N PRO A 145 -5.15 17.19 10.92
CA PRO A 145 -5.12 17.55 9.50
C PRO A 145 -3.83 17.10 8.80
N PHE A 146 -3.95 16.69 7.55
CA PHE A 146 -2.84 16.17 6.74
C PHE A 146 -3.03 16.53 5.26
N ASP A 147 -1.99 17.08 4.62
CA ASP A 147 -2.02 17.38 3.19
C ASP A 147 -1.05 16.45 2.44
N CYS A 148 -1.54 15.75 1.41
CA CYS A 148 -0.72 14.82 0.63
C CYS A 148 0.41 15.49 -0.16
N GLY A 149 0.44 16.84 -0.26
CA GLY A 149 1.55 17.60 -0.81
C GLY A 149 2.89 17.35 -0.11
N VAL A 150 2.90 16.89 1.16
CA VAL A 150 4.15 16.51 1.87
C VAL A 150 4.96 15.42 1.17
N PHE A 151 4.34 14.62 0.31
CA PHE A 151 5.02 13.60 -0.48
C PHE A 151 5.68 14.13 -1.76
N SER A 152 5.51 15.41 -2.10
CA SER A 152 6.01 16.03 -3.33
C SER A 152 6.92 17.21 -3.03
N ARG A 153 8.12 17.21 -3.60
CA ARG A 153 9.09 18.32 -3.48
C ARG A 153 9.91 18.43 -4.76
N ASP A 154 9.98 19.62 -5.35
CA ASP A 154 10.79 19.92 -6.55
C ASP A 154 10.59 18.92 -7.72
N GLY A 155 9.34 18.54 -7.99
CA GLY A 155 8.99 17.55 -9.03
C GLY A 155 9.40 16.10 -8.72
N LYS A 156 9.89 15.83 -7.51
CA LYS A 156 10.26 14.52 -6.98
C LYS A 156 9.21 14.04 -5.97
N VAL A 157 9.05 12.71 -5.89
CA VAL A 157 8.20 12.07 -4.88
C VAL A 157 9.06 11.54 -3.73
N ARG A 158 8.53 11.59 -2.52
CA ARG A 158 9.19 11.06 -1.34
C ARG A 158 9.31 9.53 -1.43
N LEU A 159 10.52 9.00 -1.30
CA LEU A 159 10.76 7.62 -0.90
C LEU A 159 10.94 7.58 0.63
N PHE A 160 10.08 6.84 1.32
CA PHE A 160 10.36 6.49 2.72
C PHE A 160 11.56 5.55 2.77
N ARG A 161 12.59 5.93 3.54
CA ARG A 161 13.84 5.19 3.63
C ARG A 161 14.48 5.44 4.99
N HIS A 162 14.54 4.41 5.83
CA HIS A 162 15.31 4.41 7.07
C HIS A 162 16.62 3.63 6.87
N ALA A 163 17.72 4.05 7.49
CA ALA A 163 18.92 3.22 7.57
C ALA A 163 18.64 2.08 8.54
N ASN A 164 18.80 0.82 8.15
CA ASN A 164 18.46 -0.27 9.07
C ASN A 164 19.51 -0.34 10.20
N VAL A 165 19.11 0.05 11.41
CA VAL A 165 19.97 0.04 12.61
C VAL A 165 19.88 -1.29 13.37
N ASN A 166 18.82 -2.09 13.16
CA ASN A 166 18.49 -3.21 14.05
C ASN A 166 18.28 -4.55 13.34
N ASP A 167 18.91 -5.58 13.90
CA ASP A 167 18.82 -7.00 13.59
C ASP A 167 19.28 -7.44 12.17
N THR A 168 20.59 -7.67 12.05
CA THR A 168 21.22 -8.32 10.89
C THR A 168 21.11 -9.86 10.93
N SER A 169 20.09 -10.44 11.57
CA SER A 169 19.84 -11.88 11.51
C SER A 169 19.54 -12.31 10.07
N LEU A 170 20.35 -13.25 9.56
CA LEU A 170 20.34 -13.67 8.16
C LEU A 170 19.01 -14.28 7.69
N ASP A 171 18.16 -14.70 8.63
CA ASP A 171 16.90 -15.41 8.42
C ASP A 171 15.62 -14.59 8.67
N SER A 172 15.72 -13.28 8.95
CA SER A 172 14.53 -12.43 9.12
C SER A 172 13.67 -12.38 7.84
N ASP A 173 12.35 -12.23 8.00
CA ASP A 173 11.45 -12.12 6.84
C ASP A 173 11.80 -10.89 5.98
N GLN A 174 12.29 -9.80 6.58
CA GLN A 174 12.80 -8.64 5.83
C GLN A 174 13.98 -9.01 4.94
N MET A 175 14.95 -9.79 5.42
CA MET A 175 16.06 -10.29 4.58
C MET A 175 15.55 -11.17 3.45
N ALA A 176 14.54 -12.01 3.70
CA ALA A 176 13.93 -12.84 2.65
C ALA A 176 13.18 -12.00 1.59
N TRP A 177 12.41 -10.98 2.01
CA TRP A 177 11.74 -10.03 1.11
C TRP A 177 12.75 -9.25 0.28
N SER A 178 13.79 -8.73 0.94
CA SER A 178 14.93 -8.03 0.33
C SER A 178 15.60 -8.89 -0.75
N ARG A 179 16.03 -10.12 -0.43
CA ARG A 179 16.64 -11.04 -1.42
C ARG A 179 15.72 -11.37 -2.59
N ASN A 180 14.41 -11.53 -2.37
CA ASN A 180 13.48 -11.84 -3.45
C ASN A 180 13.15 -10.63 -4.32
N ALA A 181 13.09 -9.42 -3.75
CA ALA A 181 13.03 -8.16 -4.48
C ALA A 181 14.27 -7.98 -5.38
N GLY A 182 15.47 -8.21 -4.84
CA GLY A 182 16.72 -8.17 -5.62
C GLY A 182 16.67 -9.10 -6.83
N ARG A 183 16.24 -10.35 -6.64
CA ARG A 183 16.12 -11.36 -7.71
C ARG A 183 15.10 -10.97 -8.79
N VAL A 184 13.89 -10.54 -8.41
CA VAL A 184 12.84 -10.21 -9.40
C VAL A 184 13.14 -8.93 -10.18
N LEU A 185 13.94 -8.02 -9.61
CA LEU A 185 14.41 -6.78 -10.25
C LEU A 185 15.75 -6.95 -11.00
N GLY A 186 16.36 -8.14 -10.97
CA GLY A 186 17.65 -8.41 -11.62
C GLY A 186 18.81 -7.58 -11.04
N ILE A 187 18.80 -7.35 -9.73
CA ILE A 187 19.87 -6.66 -8.99
C ILE A 187 20.94 -7.69 -8.63
N ALA A 188 22.14 -7.54 -9.20
CA ALA A 188 23.26 -8.44 -8.96
C ALA A 188 23.99 -8.19 -7.62
N SER A 189 24.02 -6.93 -7.17
CA SER A 189 24.62 -6.51 -5.91
C SER A 189 23.97 -5.19 -5.43
N PRO A 190 23.73 -5.00 -4.12
CA PRO A 190 23.94 -5.98 -3.05
C PRO A 190 22.87 -7.10 -3.09
N GLU A 191 23.12 -8.28 -2.48
CA GLU A 191 22.08 -9.32 -2.42
C GLU A 191 20.88 -8.85 -1.56
N VAL A 192 21.16 -8.10 -0.49
CA VAL A 192 20.18 -7.45 0.39
C VAL A 192 20.47 -5.96 0.52
N THR A 193 19.42 -5.16 0.56
CA THR A 193 19.51 -3.75 0.93
C THR A 193 19.83 -3.59 2.43
N ALA A 194 20.48 -2.47 2.79
CA ALA A 194 20.73 -2.06 4.18
C ALA A 194 19.70 -1.02 4.68
N HIS A 195 18.61 -0.81 3.92
CA HIS A 195 17.58 0.19 4.23
C HIS A 195 16.22 -0.45 4.44
N GLU A 196 15.42 0.15 5.30
CA GLU A 196 14.01 -0.17 5.45
C GLU A 196 13.16 0.81 4.62
N TYR A 197 12.23 0.26 3.85
CA TYR A 197 11.29 1.02 3.00
C TYR A 197 9.82 0.82 3.42
N ILE A 198 9.58 0.16 4.55
CA ILE A 198 8.25 -0.26 5.00
C ILE A 198 7.74 0.75 6.04
N THR A 199 6.63 1.40 5.72
CA THR A 199 5.79 2.13 6.68
C THR A 199 4.36 2.20 6.12
N THR A 200 3.41 2.69 6.91
CA THR A 200 2.06 3.04 6.44
C THR A 200 1.96 4.54 6.17
N LEU A 201 0.92 4.98 5.45
CA LEU A 201 0.81 6.35 4.93
C LEU A 201 2.05 6.70 4.07
N ILE A 202 2.30 5.85 3.07
CA ILE A 202 3.51 5.84 2.22
C ILE A 202 3.15 6.17 0.76
N ALA A 203 3.95 7.00 0.07
CA ALA A 203 3.64 7.44 -1.29
C ALA A 203 4.57 6.86 -2.37
N TRP A 204 4.01 6.50 -3.52
CA TRP A 204 4.74 6.14 -4.74
C TRP A 204 4.18 6.88 -5.97
N ARG A 205 4.99 7.69 -6.66
CA ARG A 205 5.67 7.14 -7.84
C ARG A 205 4.88 6.47 -8.97
N ARG A 206 3.67 6.87 -9.42
CA ARG A 206 2.90 6.09 -10.43
C ARG A 206 3.75 5.59 -11.61
N ARG A 207 4.42 6.49 -12.33
CA ARG A 207 5.29 6.11 -13.47
C ARG A 207 6.50 5.23 -13.10
N THR A 208 6.93 5.28 -11.83
CA THR A 208 7.99 4.42 -11.28
C THR A 208 7.45 3.04 -10.92
N VAL A 209 6.22 2.90 -10.41
CA VAL A 209 5.56 1.61 -10.22
C VAL A 209 5.40 0.90 -11.58
N LEU A 210 4.99 1.63 -12.62
CA LEU A 210 4.91 1.11 -13.99
C LEU A 210 6.28 0.67 -14.54
N GLY A 211 7.34 1.45 -14.28
CA GLY A 211 8.71 1.07 -14.62
C GLY A 211 9.20 -0.17 -13.86
N MET A 212 8.81 -0.32 -12.59
CA MET A 212 9.12 -1.47 -11.74
C MET A 212 8.45 -2.75 -12.28
N CYS A 213 7.18 -2.65 -12.70
CA CYS A 213 6.47 -3.76 -13.36
C CYS A 213 7.20 -4.20 -14.62
N ARG A 214 7.47 -3.28 -15.56
CA ARG A 214 8.23 -3.59 -16.78
C ARG A 214 9.60 -4.21 -16.48
N ARG A 215 10.33 -3.68 -15.50
CA ARG A 215 11.64 -4.23 -15.09
C ARG A 215 11.54 -5.68 -14.61
N MET A 216 10.49 -6.04 -13.87
CA MET A 216 10.26 -7.43 -13.45
C MET A 216 9.93 -8.34 -14.65
N GLU A 217 9.25 -7.81 -15.67
CA GLU A 217 8.90 -8.52 -16.90
C GLU A 217 10.13 -8.75 -17.78
N ASP A 218 10.93 -7.71 -18.01
CA ASP A 218 12.20 -7.75 -18.76
C ASP A 218 13.20 -8.77 -18.17
N VAL A 219 13.27 -8.85 -16.83
CA VAL A 219 14.20 -9.75 -16.11
C VAL A 219 13.72 -11.20 -16.11
N SER A 220 12.41 -11.43 -16.09
CA SER A 220 11.84 -12.77 -15.90
C SER A 220 11.30 -13.44 -17.17
N GLY A 221 11.03 -12.67 -18.22
CA GLY A 221 10.31 -13.14 -19.42
C GLY A 221 8.82 -13.45 -19.16
N GLU A 222 8.28 -13.03 -18.01
CA GLU A 222 6.92 -13.33 -17.57
C GLU A 222 6.22 -12.08 -17.01
N HIS A 223 4.89 -12.04 -17.10
CA HIS A 223 4.08 -10.98 -16.49
C HIS A 223 4.43 -10.74 -15.01
N TRP A 224 4.55 -9.49 -14.57
CA TRP A 224 5.17 -9.14 -13.27
C TRP A 224 4.54 -9.85 -12.05
N VAL A 225 3.21 -10.05 -12.05
CA VAL A 225 2.49 -10.82 -11.00
C VAL A 225 2.98 -12.26 -10.89
N ALA A 226 3.33 -12.91 -12.00
CA ALA A 226 3.89 -14.27 -12.00
C ALA A 226 5.31 -14.26 -11.43
N ALA A 227 6.15 -13.34 -11.93
CA ALA A 227 7.52 -13.16 -11.48
C ALA A 227 7.63 -12.93 -9.95
N LEU A 228 6.81 -12.02 -9.41
CA LEU A 228 6.76 -11.73 -7.97
C LEU A 228 6.06 -12.85 -7.19
N GLY A 229 4.92 -13.35 -7.68
CA GLY A 229 4.09 -14.35 -7.02
C GLY A 229 4.65 -15.77 -6.99
N LYS A 230 5.75 -16.05 -7.70
CA LYS A 230 6.49 -17.33 -7.64
C LYS A 230 6.98 -17.69 -6.24
N ARG A 231 7.25 -16.70 -5.37
CA ARG A 231 7.75 -16.91 -4.00
C ARG A 231 6.88 -16.11 -3.03
N ARG A 232 6.30 -16.75 -2.01
CA ARG A 232 5.41 -16.08 -1.03
C ARG A 232 6.07 -14.96 -0.21
N ARG A 233 7.39 -15.03 0.03
CA ARG A 233 8.11 -14.03 0.82
C ARG A 233 8.49 -12.82 -0.05
N PHE A 234 7.54 -11.93 -0.28
CA PHE A 234 7.75 -10.62 -0.89
C PHE A 234 7.12 -9.49 -0.08
N SER A 235 7.62 -8.27 -0.27
CA SER A 235 7.00 -7.02 0.16
C SER A 235 7.04 -6.04 -1.01
N GLU A 236 5.90 -5.45 -1.34
CA GLU A 236 5.72 -4.39 -2.31
C GLU A 236 6.56 -3.14 -1.98
N CYS A 237 6.60 -2.73 -0.72
CA CYS A 237 7.38 -1.59 -0.26
C CYS A 237 8.89 -1.85 -0.41
N MET A 238 9.33 -3.07 -0.06
CA MET A 238 10.73 -3.50 -0.25
C MET A 238 11.10 -3.55 -1.74
N THR A 239 10.23 -4.08 -2.61
CA THR A 239 10.47 -4.11 -4.06
C THR A 239 10.52 -2.71 -4.65
N TYR A 240 9.59 -1.82 -4.26
CA TYR A 240 9.58 -0.44 -4.72
C TYR A 240 10.84 0.33 -4.31
N GLY A 241 11.21 0.27 -3.03
CA GLY A 241 12.39 0.98 -2.52
C GLY A 241 13.69 0.51 -3.14
N ARG A 242 13.90 -0.82 -3.26
CA ARG A 242 15.07 -1.37 -3.97
C ARG A 242 15.08 -0.99 -5.46
N TYR A 243 13.93 -0.94 -6.13
CA TYR A 243 13.89 -0.46 -7.53
C TYR A 243 14.31 1.02 -7.64
N VAL A 244 13.83 1.89 -6.74
CA VAL A 244 14.21 3.31 -6.74
C VAL A 244 15.70 3.50 -6.43
N ASP A 245 16.20 2.95 -5.33
CA ASP A 245 17.58 3.21 -4.89
C ASP A 245 18.62 2.47 -5.76
N GLU A 246 18.35 1.21 -6.13
CA GLU A 246 19.39 0.31 -6.67
C GLU A 246 19.28 0.09 -8.19
N VAL A 247 18.11 0.35 -8.81
CA VAL A 247 17.93 0.29 -10.28
C VAL A 247 17.84 1.68 -10.90
N LEU A 248 17.17 2.64 -10.23
CA LEU A 248 17.01 4.01 -10.73
C LEU A 248 18.00 5.02 -10.12
N GLY A 249 18.83 4.63 -9.14
CA GLY A 249 19.77 5.55 -8.48
C GLY A 249 19.09 6.75 -7.80
N GLY A 250 17.87 6.57 -7.30
CA GLY A 250 17.05 7.63 -6.71
C GLY A 250 16.34 8.57 -7.71
N ALA A 251 16.39 8.28 -9.02
CA ALA A 251 15.81 9.16 -10.03
C ALA A 251 14.32 9.48 -9.77
N GLY A 252 13.97 10.76 -9.87
CA GLY A 252 12.61 11.25 -9.62
C GLY A 252 12.15 11.23 -8.16
N HIS A 253 13.06 10.98 -7.20
CA HIS A 253 12.74 10.84 -5.77
C HIS A 253 13.61 11.72 -4.85
N PHE A 254 13.12 11.93 -3.64
CA PHE A 254 13.91 12.40 -2.49
C PHE A 254 13.66 11.46 -1.30
N HIS A 255 14.67 11.27 -0.44
CA HIS A 255 14.52 10.44 0.76
C HIS A 255 13.90 11.23 1.92
N GLY A 256 13.12 10.56 2.76
CA GLY A 256 12.62 11.08 4.04
C GLY A 256 12.35 9.96 5.04
N THR A 257 12.65 10.20 6.31
CA THR A 257 12.61 9.23 7.42
C THR A 257 11.40 9.40 8.34
N GLU A 258 10.65 10.50 8.22
CA GLU A 258 9.56 10.87 9.13
C GLU A 258 8.36 9.91 8.99
N GLU A 259 7.89 9.31 10.08
CA GLU A 259 6.69 8.46 10.08
C GLU A 259 5.44 9.30 10.36
N PHE A 260 4.58 9.48 9.35
CA PHE A 260 3.34 10.27 9.48
C PHE A 260 2.24 9.55 10.28
N CYS A 261 2.41 8.27 10.58
CA CYS A 261 1.47 7.45 11.33
C CYS A 261 2.17 6.70 12.46
N ARG A 262 1.71 6.85 13.71
CA ARG A 262 2.24 6.09 14.85
C ARG A 262 1.53 4.73 14.90
N VAL A 263 2.25 3.67 14.54
CA VAL A 263 1.68 2.32 14.47
C VAL A 263 2.03 1.52 15.71
N ARG A 264 1.03 0.84 16.30
CA ARG A 264 1.26 -0.21 17.30
C ARG A 264 1.24 -1.57 16.61
N TRP A 265 2.44 -2.10 16.37
CA TRP A 265 2.67 -3.37 15.66
C TRP A 265 2.42 -4.62 16.52
N TRP A 266 2.65 -4.56 17.83
CA TRP A 266 2.62 -5.74 18.70
C TRP A 266 1.96 -5.46 20.06
N GLY A 267 1.57 -6.55 20.75
CA GLY A 267 0.98 -6.52 22.10
C GLY A 267 -0.55 -6.63 22.13
N GLU A 268 -1.09 -6.67 23.36
CA GLU A 268 -2.54 -6.80 23.65
C GLU A 268 -3.33 -5.51 23.29
N PRO A 269 -4.66 -5.57 23.05
CA PRO A 269 -5.46 -4.37 22.81
C PRO A 269 -5.27 -3.29 23.88
N MET A 270 -5.06 -2.03 23.45
CA MET A 270 -4.92 -0.91 24.39
C MET A 270 -6.20 -0.70 25.21
N THR A 271 -6.03 -0.26 26.46
CA THR A 271 -7.08 0.33 27.29
C THR A 271 -7.51 1.71 26.77
N ASP A 272 -8.57 2.29 27.34
CA ASP A 272 -9.04 3.63 26.96
C ASP A 272 -7.96 4.69 27.24
N ASP A 273 -7.32 4.60 28.40
CA ASP A 273 -6.32 5.57 28.85
C ASP A 273 -4.98 5.38 28.13
N GLU A 274 -4.58 4.14 27.83
CA GLU A 274 -3.44 3.88 26.94
C GLU A 274 -3.68 4.43 25.54
N LEU A 275 -4.91 4.32 24.99
CA LEU A 275 -5.21 4.92 23.67
C LEU A 275 -5.17 6.46 23.73
N ARG A 276 -5.69 7.08 24.80
CA ARG A 276 -5.58 8.54 25.01
C ARG A 276 -4.12 8.99 25.11
N ALA A 277 -3.30 8.28 25.89
CA ALA A 277 -1.87 8.55 26.00
C ALA A 277 -1.15 8.38 24.65
N PHE A 278 -1.43 7.29 23.93
CA PHE A 278 -0.86 7.02 22.61
C PHE A 278 -1.16 8.11 21.57
N ILE A 279 -2.32 8.76 21.66
CA ILE A 279 -2.70 9.92 20.83
C ILE A 279 -2.04 11.22 21.35
N ALA A 280 -1.98 11.41 22.67
CA ALA A 280 -1.35 12.59 23.28
C ALA A 280 0.16 12.68 22.99
N GLU A 281 0.84 11.54 22.87
CA GLU A 281 2.27 11.42 22.58
C GLU A 281 2.65 11.48 21.09
N LEU A 282 1.71 11.76 20.18
CA LEU A 282 2.01 11.87 18.74
C LEU A 282 2.95 13.07 18.46
N THR A 283 4.09 12.80 17.81
CA THR A 283 5.04 13.85 17.38
C THR A 283 4.37 14.85 16.42
N PRO A 284 4.91 16.05 16.17
CA PRO A 284 4.26 17.05 15.31
C PRO A 284 3.93 16.55 13.90
N GLU A 285 4.74 15.63 13.36
CA GLU A 285 4.60 15.02 12.04
C GLU A 285 3.59 13.86 12.03
N GLN A 286 3.34 13.24 13.17
CA GLN A 286 2.39 12.13 13.30
C GLN A 286 0.96 12.67 13.32
N VAL A 287 0.23 12.39 12.23
CA VAL A 287 -1.15 12.84 12.00
C VAL A 287 -2.19 11.75 12.18
N ALA A 288 -1.75 10.50 12.21
CA ALA A 288 -2.59 9.31 12.26
C ALA A 288 -2.04 8.27 13.24
N ILE A 289 -2.92 7.35 13.64
CA ILE A 289 -2.58 6.18 14.45
C ILE A 289 -2.91 4.89 13.68
N GLY A 290 -2.05 3.88 13.76
CA GLY A 290 -2.29 2.55 13.20
C GLY A 290 -2.44 1.53 14.32
N MET A 291 -3.53 0.76 14.32
CA MET A 291 -3.79 -0.26 15.33
C MET A 291 -4.00 -1.61 14.64
N GLN A 292 -2.91 -2.38 14.51
CA GLN A 292 -2.90 -3.55 13.61
C GLN A 292 -4.10 -4.48 13.82
N SER A 293 -4.77 -4.86 12.73
CA SER A 293 -6.04 -5.60 12.78
C SER A 293 -5.98 -6.93 13.54
N PHE A 294 -4.79 -7.54 13.68
CA PHE A 294 -4.55 -8.76 14.45
C PHE A 294 -4.43 -8.56 15.97
N ILE A 295 -4.24 -7.32 16.46
CA ILE A 295 -4.23 -7.00 17.90
C ILE A 295 -5.64 -7.12 18.50
N GLY A 296 -6.70 -7.13 17.68
CA GLY A 296 -8.08 -7.38 18.15
C GLY A 296 -8.78 -6.15 18.75
N THR A 297 -8.22 -4.95 18.57
CA THR A 297 -8.83 -3.69 19.02
C THR A 297 -10.26 -3.51 18.49
N ASP A 298 -11.21 -3.26 19.40
CA ASP A 298 -12.60 -2.88 19.07
C ASP A 298 -12.62 -1.49 18.44
N ILE A 299 -12.97 -1.43 17.16
CA ILE A 299 -13.03 -0.20 16.38
C ILE A 299 -14.21 0.71 16.79
N LEU A 300 -15.28 0.16 17.37
CA LEU A 300 -16.39 0.97 17.89
C LEU A 300 -15.98 1.70 19.17
N ARG A 301 -15.18 1.05 20.03
CA ARG A 301 -14.52 1.68 21.17
C ARG A 301 -13.58 2.79 20.74
N VAL A 302 -12.74 2.57 19.71
CA VAL A 302 -11.87 3.63 19.16
C VAL A 302 -12.72 4.81 18.67
N ARG A 303 -13.77 4.59 17.87
CA ARG A 303 -14.66 5.69 17.42
C ARG A 303 -15.26 6.47 18.60
N ARG A 304 -15.67 5.80 19.70
CA ARG A 304 -16.17 6.49 20.90
C ARG A 304 -15.11 7.37 21.56
N ILE A 305 -13.87 6.89 21.69
CA ILE A 305 -12.76 7.65 22.29
C ILE A 305 -12.38 8.85 21.42
N LEU A 306 -12.31 8.66 20.09
CA LEU A 306 -12.03 9.74 19.12
C LEU A 306 -13.13 10.81 19.03
N ALA A 307 -14.34 10.52 19.51
CA ALA A 307 -15.42 11.50 19.63
C ALA A 307 -15.40 12.26 20.99
N SER A 308 -14.48 11.90 21.89
CA SER A 308 -14.34 12.48 23.24
C SER A 308 -13.06 13.32 23.42
N ILE A 309 -12.30 13.51 22.33
CA ILE A 309 -11.08 14.31 22.23
C ILE A 309 -11.22 15.37 21.13
#